data_AF-A0A6A4Q1E6-F1
#
_entry.id   AF-A0A6A4Q1E6-F1
#
_cell.length_a   1.000
_cell.length_b   1.000
_cell.length_c   1.000
_cell.angle_alpha   90.00
_cell.angle_beta   90.00
_cell.angle_gamma   90.00
#
_symmetry.space_group_name_H-M   'P 1'
#
loop_
_entity.id
_entity.type
_entity.pdbx_description
1 polymer ?
#
loop_
_entity_poly.entity_id
_entity_poly.type
_entity_poly.pdbx_seq_one_letter_code
_entity_poly.pdbx_strand_id
1 'polypeptide(L)'
;MFNTEFNNFAENPTLDLYPTDLKTQIDENNELIYGSLNNGVYKCGFAKKQEPYNEAAKQLYEALDKCEDILNKHRYLCGNTLTEADIRLFVTLIRFDEVYAVHFKCNKKLLREYPNLFNYTKDIFQIPGISSSVNMEHIKLHYYRSHPSINPFGVIPLGPDFDYSASHDRHRFSL
;
A
#
# COMPACT_ATOMS: atom_id res chain seq x y z
N MET A 1 -9.98 17.94 -0.73
CA MET A 1 -11.23 18.33 -0.01
C MET A 1 -11.13 18.01 1.48
N PHE A 2 -11.11 16.74 1.91
CA PHE A 2 -11.10 16.42 3.36
C PHE A 2 -9.88 16.93 4.14
N ASN A 3 -8.73 17.14 3.48
CA ASN A 3 -7.53 17.67 4.11
C ASN A 3 -7.67 19.13 4.62
N THR A 4 -8.57 19.93 4.03
CA THR A 4 -8.61 21.38 4.25
C THR A 4 -10.01 21.93 4.47
N GLU A 5 -10.98 21.49 3.68
CA GLU A 5 -12.31 22.14 3.60
C GLU A 5 -13.17 21.91 4.85
N PHE A 6 -12.82 20.94 5.70
CA PHE A 6 -13.58 20.54 6.88
C PHE A 6 -12.86 20.81 8.21
N ASN A 7 -11.76 21.57 8.19
CA ASN A 7 -10.94 21.82 9.41
C ASN A 7 -11.75 22.45 10.56
N ASN A 8 -12.79 23.23 10.26
CA ASN A 8 -13.67 23.80 11.30
C ASN A 8 -14.47 22.76 12.09
N PHE A 9 -14.56 21.51 11.61
CA PHE A 9 -15.30 20.42 12.23
C PHE A 9 -14.41 19.22 12.62
N ALA A 10 -13.14 19.24 12.22
CA ALA A 10 -12.22 18.12 12.42
C ALA A 10 -11.72 18.06 13.87
N GLU A 11 -11.57 16.85 14.41
CA GLU A 11 -10.92 16.62 15.70
C GLU A 11 -9.42 16.97 15.67
N ASN A 12 -8.78 16.83 14.49
CA ASN A 12 -7.37 17.14 14.26
C ASN A 12 -7.21 18.19 13.15
N PRO A 13 -7.63 19.46 13.37
CA PRO A 13 -7.70 20.48 12.33
C PRO A 13 -6.32 20.97 11.84
N THR A 14 -5.25 20.60 12.55
CA THR A 14 -3.87 20.93 12.19
C THR A 14 -3.16 19.82 11.42
N LEU A 15 -3.80 18.66 11.23
CA LEU A 15 -3.23 17.58 10.41
C LEU A 15 -3.31 18.00 8.94
N ASP A 16 -2.14 18.17 8.32
CA ASP A 16 -2.02 18.46 6.90
C ASP A 16 -1.26 17.33 6.21
N LEU A 17 -1.96 16.55 5.40
CA LEU A 17 -1.42 15.45 4.60
C LEU A 17 -0.91 15.93 3.23
N TYR A 18 -1.10 17.20 2.89
CA TYR A 18 -0.65 17.81 1.63
C TYR A 18 0.00 19.20 1.86
N PRO A 19 1.04 19.29 2.71
CA PRO A 19 1.67 20.56 3.03
C PRO A 19 2.40 21.14 1.82
N THR A 20 2.36 22.48 1.71
CA THR A 20 2.84 23.20 0.51
C THR A 20 4.31 22.91 0.19
N ASP A 21 5.16 22.79 1.20
CA ASP A 21 6.61 22.57 1.04
C ASP A 21 6.96 21.16 0.53
N LEU A 22 6.05 20.18 0.66
CA LEU A 22 6.23 18.81 0.17
C LEU A 22 5.43 18.51 -1.10
N LYS A 23 4.65 19.48 -1.59
CA LYS A 23 3.69 19.28 -2.68
C LYS A 23 4.27 18.58 -3.90
N THR A 24 5.39 19.08 -4.42
CA THR A 24 6.06 18.49 -5.60
C THR A 24 6.46 17.04 -5.36
N GLN A 25 7.04 16.76 -4.19
CA GLN A 25 7.47 15.40 -3.83
C GLN A 25 6.27 14.45 -3.64
N ILE A 26 5.17 14.96 -3.09
CA ILE A 26 3.92 14.20 -2.96
C ILE A 26 3.36 13.86 -4.34
N ASP A 27 3.28 14.83 -5.24
CA ASP A 27 2.73 14.65 -6.59
C ASP A 27 3.56 13.63 -7.40
N GLU A 28 4.90 13.73 -7.37
CA GLU A 28 5.79 12.78 -8.02
C GLU A 28 5.65 11.35 -7.47
N ASN A 29 5.61 11.20 -6.14
CA ASN A 29 5.37 9.90 -5.51
C ASN A 29 3.98 9.35 -5.89
N ASN A 30 2.96 10.20 -5.88
CA ASN A 30 1.58 9.83 -6.22
C ASN A 30 1.44 9.30 -7.65
N GLU A 31 2.15 9.89 -8.62
CA GLU A 31 2.18 9.40 -10.00
C GLU A 31 2.79 7.99 -10.09
N LEU A 32 3.94 7.78 -9.45
CA LEU A 32 4.59 6.46 -9.37
C LEU A 32 3.67 5.42 -8.70
N ILE A 33 3.14 5.77 -7.52
CA ILE A 33 2.28 4.90 -6.71
C ILE A 33 1.03 4.54 -7.52
N TYR A 34 0.36 5.51 -8.13
CA TYR A 34 -0.85 5.21 -8.90
C TYR A 34 -0.55 4.33 -10.12
N GLY A 35 0.41 4.72 -10.94
CA GLY A 35 0.67 4.08 -12.23
C GLY A 35 1.19 2.64 -12.11
N SER A 36 2.11 2.43 -11.16
CA SER A 36 2.89 1.19 -11.04
C SER A 36 2.54 0.34 -9.82
N LEU A 37 1.89 0.89 -8.78
CA LEU A 37 1.53 0.14 -7.57
C LEU A 37 0.01 -0.03 -7.44
N ASN A 38 -0.74 1.04 -7.18
CA ASN A 38 -2.19 1.01 -6.97
C ASN A 38 -2.91 0.37 -8.16
N ASN A 39 -2.62 0.84 -9.38
CA ASN A 39 -3.17 0.25 -10.59
C ASN A 39 -2.30 -0.90 -11.12
N GLY A 40 -1.01 -0.94 -10.78
CA GLY A 40 -0.08 -1.97 -11.25
C GLY A 40 -0.48 -3.40 -10.86
N VAL A 41 -0.94 -3.60 -9.62
CA VAL A 41 -1.42 -4.92 -9.18
C VAL A 41 -2.66 -5.37 -9.97
N TYR A 42 -3.55 -4.45 -10.37
CA TYR A 42 -4.71 -4.76 -11.21
C TYR A 42 -4.29 -5.08 -12.64
N LYS A 43 -3.33 -4.33 -13.20
CA LYS A 43 -2.75 -4.64 -14.52
C LYS A 43 -2.16 -6.05 -14.54
N CYS A 44 -1.50 -6.49 -13.45
CA CYS A 44 -1.03 -7.87 -13.30
C CYS A 44 -2.20 -8.87 -13.26
N GLY A 45 -3.14 -8.66 -12.33
CA GLY A 45 -4.21 -9.63 -12.07
C GLY A 45 -5.21 -9.83 -13.20
N PHE A 46 -5.48 -8.77 -13.96
CA PHE A 46 -6.44 -8.78 -15.08
C PHE A 46 -5.78 -8.96 -16.45
N ALA A 47 -4.46 -9.13 -16.52
CA ALA A 47 -3.78 -9.44 -17.76
C ALA A 47 -4.32 -10.74 -18.36
N LYS A 48 -4.73 -10.67 -19.63
CA LYS A 48 -5.26 -11.83 -20.40
C LYS A 48 -4.20 -12.54 -21.24
N LYS A 49 -2.96 -12.02 -21.25
CA LYS A 49 -1.83 -12.50 -22.04
C LYS A 49 -0.54 -12.39 -21.21
N GLN A 50 0.43 -13.24 -21.52
CA GLN A 50 1.70 -13.31 -20.77
C GLN A 50 2.50 -12.00 -20.84
N GLU A 51 2.66 -11.40 -22.03
CA GLU A 51 3.50 -10.19 -22.16
C GLU A 51 2.95 -8.96 -21.40
N PRO A 52 1.66 -8.62 -21.48
CA PRO A 52 1.10 -7.57 -20.62
C PRO A 52 1.26 -7.84 -19.13
N TYR A 53 1.17 -9.11 -18.70
CA TYR A 53 1.45 -9.47 -17.31
C TYR A 53 2.92 -9.24 -16.97
N ASN A 54 3.86 -9.71 -17.81
CA ASN A 54 5.30 -9.56 -17.60
C ASN A 54 5.69 -8.09 -17.44
N GLU A 55 5.20 -7.22 -18.32
CA GLU A 55 5.49 -5.79 -18.28
C GLU A 55 4.92 -5.13 -17.01
N ALA A 56 3.65 -5.42 -16.68
CA ALA A 56 3.03 -4.88 -15.47
C ALA A 56 3.74 -5.36 -14.20
N ALA A 57 4.09 -6.65 -14.12
CA ALA A 57 4.81 -7.22 -12.99
C ALA A 57 6.21 -6.60 -12.86
N LYS A 58 6.94 -6.42 -13.97
CA LYS A 58 8.25 -5.77 -13.96
C LYS A 58 8.15 -4.34 -13.40
N GLN A 59 7.24 -3.53 -13.93
CA GLN A 59 7.02 -2.15 -13.45
C GLN A 59 6.60 -2.10 -11.97
N LEU A 60 5.73 -3.01 -11.54
CA LEU A 60 5.28 -3.14 -10.15
C LEU A 60 6.48 -3.37 -9.21
N TYR A 61 7.34 -4.33 -9.53
CA TYR A 61 8.48 -4.66 -8.68
C TYR A 61 9.57 -3.61 -8.71
N GLU A 62 9.84 -2.98 -9.86
CA GLU A 62 10.75 -1.83 -9.93
C GLU A 62 10.25 -0.66 -9.07
N ALA A 63 8.93 -0.43 -9.01
CA ALA A 63 8.36 0.59 -8.15
C ALA A 63 8.41 0.22 -6.66
N LEU A 64 8.15 -1.04 -6.29
CA LEU A 64 8.31 -1.52 -4.91
C LEU A 64 9.77 -1.39 -4.45
N ASP A 65 10.74 -1.76 -5.30
CA ASP A 65 12.17 -1.63 -4.99
C ASP A 65 12.56 -0.16 -4.78
N LYS A 66 12.03 0.79 -5.60
CA LYS A 66 12.22 2.23 -5.40
C LYS A 66 11.64 2.72 -4.06
N CYS A 67 10.42 2.29 -3.72
CA CYS A 67 9.81 2.68 -2.44
C CYS A 67 10.59 2.09 -1.25
N GLU A 68 11.07 0.86 -1.35
CA GLU A 68 11.95 0.25 -0.35
C GLU A 68 13.22 1.09 -0.13
N ASP A 69 13.87 1.56 -1.20
CA ASP A 69 15.06 2.39 -1.13
C ASP A 69 14.81 3.77 -0.51
N ILE A 70 13.65 4.40 -0.80
CA ILE A 70 13.22 5.65 -0.16
C ILE A 70 13.01 5.41 1.34
N LEU A 71 12.27 4.37 1.68
CA LEU A 71 11.91 4.04 3.06
C LEU A 71 13.10 3.51 3.87
N ASN A 72 14.20 3.12 3.23
CA ASN A 72 15.46 2.82 3.89
C ASN A 72 16.14 4.08 4.48
N LYS A 73 15.79 5.26 3.99
CA LYS A 73 16.42 6.54 4.38
C LYS A 73 15.50 7.44 5.21
N HIS A 74 14.21 7.29 5.04
CA HIS A 74 13.19 8.17 5.61
C HIS A 74 12.08 7.35 6.26
N ARG A 75 11.39 7.92 7.27
CA ARG A 75 10.27 7.23 7.91
C ARG A 75 9.10 7.02 6.94
N TYR A 76 8.81 8.01 6.10
CA TYR A 76 7.72 8.07 5.13
C TYR A 76 8.23 8.45 3.73
N LEU A 77 7.35 8.44 2.73
CA LEU A 77 7.74 8.64 1.31
C LEU A 77 8.27 10.05 1.01
N CYS A 78 7.81 11.05 1.76
CA CYS A 78 8.23 12.45 1.61
C CYS A 78 9.07 12.94 2.80
N GLY A 79 9.88 12.06 3.39
CA GLY A 79 10.72 12.38 4.55
C GLY A 79 10.16 11.83 5.86
N ASN A 80 10.14 12.64 6.92
CA ASN A 80 9.74 12.20 8.26
C ASN A 80 8.34 12.64 8.69
N THR A 81 7.57 13.23 7.76
CA THR A 81 6.18 13.64 7.96
C THR A 81 5.27 12.72 7.15
N LEU A 82 4.16 12.27 7.76
CA LEU A 82 3.13 11.49 7.07
C LEU A 82 2.39 12.37 6.07
N THR A 83 2.22 11.90 4.84
CA THR A 83 1.53 12.63 3.75
C THR A 83 0.45 11.76 3.10
N GLU A 84 -0.35 12.34 2.21
CA GLU A 84 -1.36 11.59 1.47
C GLU A 84 -0.76 10.51 0.55
N ALA A 85 0.49 10.68 0.09
CA ALA A 85 1.20 9.67 -0.67
C ALA A 85 1.34 8.38 0.14
N ASP A 86 1.56 8.51 1.45
CA ASP A 86 1.70 7.36 2.34
C ASP A 86 0.40 6.60 2.50
N ILE A 87 -0.72 7.33 2.67
CA ILE A 87 -2.06 6.73 2.75
C ILE A 87 -2.40 6.01 1.44
N ARG A 88 -2.07 6.60 0.28
CA ARG A 88 -2.30 6.00 -1.04
C ARG A 88 -1.44 4.75 -1.27
N LEU A 89 -0.21 4.71 -0.77
CA LEU A 89 0.62 3.51 -0.84
C LEU A 89 0.09 2.42 0.12
N PHE A 90 -0.19 2.79 1.37
CA PHE A 90 -0.62 1.88 2.44
C PHE A 90 -1.80 0.99 2.02
N VAL A 91 -2.82 1.56 1.37
CA VAL A 91 -4.00 0.78 0.95
C VAL A 91 -3.66 -0.34 -0.05
N THR A 92 -2.60 -0.20 -0.83
CA THR A 92 -2.09 -1.28 -1.67
C THR A 92 -1.27 -2.27 -0.86
N LEU A 93 -0.34 -1.81 -0.02
CA LEU A 93 0.56 -2.68 0.73
C LEU A 93 -0.19 -3.61 1.69
N ILE A 94 -1.17 -3.09 2.44
CA ILE A 94 -1.92 -3.88 3.43
C ILE A 94 -2.69 -5.05 2.80
N ARG A 95 -2.93 -5.03 1.48
CA ARG A 95 -3.63 -6.08 0.72
C ARG A 95 -2.67 -7.00 -0.05
N PHE A 96 -1.38 -6.68 -0.08
CA PHE A 96 -0.45 -7.27 -1.04
C PHE A 96 -0.28 -8.78 -0.84
N ASP A 97 0.18 -9.20 0.34
CA ASP A 97 0.42 -10.61 0.62
C ASP A 97 -0.87 -11.40 0.84
N GLU A 98 -1.91 -10.75 1.37
CA GLU A 98 -3.22 -11.36 1.66
C GLU A 98 -4.07 -11.61 0.41
N VAL A 99 -3.82 -10.85 -0.66
CA VAL A 99 -4.59 -10.93 -1.91
C VAL A 99 -3.70 -10.92 -3.14
N TYR A 100 -2.99 -9.81 -3.39
CA TYR A 100 -2.39 -9.55 -4.70
C TYR A 100 -1.32 -10.57 -5.08
N ALA A 101 -0.57 -11.06 -4.11
CA ALA A 101 0.46 -12.06 -4.32
C ALA A 101 -0.10 -13.32 -5.00
N VAL A 102 -1.23 -13.83 -4.52
CA VAL A 102 -1.84 -15.05 -5.06
C VAL A 102 -2.87 -14.72 -6.13
N HIS A 103 -3.87 -13.90 -5.80
CA HIS A 103 -5.02 -13.62 -6.66
C HIS A 103 -4.62 -12.91 -7.95
N PHE A 104 -3.73 -11.92 -7.84
CA PHE A 104 -3.23 -11.14 -8.98
C PHE A 104 -1.86 -11.59 -9.48
N LYS A 105 -1.33 -12.71 -8.95
CA LYS A 105 -0.04 -13.29 -9.33
C LYS A 105 1.15 -12.35 -9.09
N CYS A 106 1.03 -11.40 -8.17
CA CYS A 106 2.14 -10.52 -7.79
C CYS A 106 3.09 -11.23 -6.82
N ASN A 107 3.73 -12.34 -7.25
CA ASN A 107 4.43 -13.28 -6.37
C ASN A 107 5.95 -13.41 -6.60
N LYS A 108 6.60 -12.48 -7.33
CA LYS A 108 8.07 -12.48 -7.49
C LYS A 108 8.79 -12.30 -6.15
N LYS A 109 8.25 -11.44 -5.29
CA LYS A 109 8.70 -11.14 -3.93
C LYS A 109 7.51 -10.66 -3.11
N LEU A 110 7.36 -11.16 -1.90
CA LEU A 110 6.28 -10.82 -0.98
C LEU A 110 6.61 -9.53 -0.22
N LEU A 111 5.59 -8.82 0.23
CA LEU A 111 5.74 -7.60 1.02
C LEU A 111 6.55 -7.86 2.30
N ARG A 112 6.31 -8.97 3.00
CA ARG A 112 7.09 -9.34 4.19
C ARG A 112 8.61 -9.50 3.94
N GLU A 113 9.02 -9.67 2.69
CA GLU A 113 10.44 -9.79 2.30
C GLU A 113 11.09 -8.42 2.00
N TYR A 114 10.33 -7.34 2.10
CA TYR A 114 10.81 -5.96 2.03
C TYR A 114 10.83 -5.36 3.45
N PRO A 115 12.00 -5.33 4.13
CA PRO A 115 12.05 -4.96 5.54
C PRO A 115 11.56 -3.54 5.80
N ASN A 116 11.84 -2.56 4.92
CA ASN A 116 11.37 -1.20 5.13
C ASN A 116 9.87 -1.07 4.81
N LEU A 117 9.40 -1.58 3.68
CA LEU A 117 7.97 -1.54 3.31
C LEU A 117 7.08 -2.30 4.30
N PHE A 118 7.52 -3.45 4.81
CA PHE A 118 6.75 -4.23 5.78
C PHE A 118 6.65 -3.50 7.12
N ASN A 119 7.77 -2.98 7.64
CA ASN A 119 7.75 -2.19 8.87
C ASN A 119 7.01 -0.85 8.69
N TYR A 120 7.10 -0.22 7.52
CA TYR A 120 6.33 0.96 7.15
C TYR A 120 4.82 0.70 7.14
N THR A 121 4.41 -0.44 6.59
CA THR A 121 2.99 -0.86 6.59
C THR A 121 2.47 -1.05 8.01
N LYS A 122 3.26 -1.66 8.89
CA LYS A 122 2.94 -1.79 10.32
C LYS A 122 2.89 -0.45 11.05
N ASP A 123 3.83 0.45 10.78
CA ASP A 123 3.86 1.82 11.35
C ASP A 123 2.57 2.58 11.03
N ILE A 124 2.15 2.60 9.76
CA ILE A 124 0.89 3.26 9.37
C ILE A 124 -0.34 2.54 9.95
N PHE A 125 -0.35 1.20 9.96
CA PHE A 125 -1.44 0.43 10.54
C PHE A 125 -1.66 0.74 12.03
N GLN A 126 -0.59 1.05 12.76
CA GLN A 126 -0.61 1.34 14.20
C GLN A 126 -0.90 2.81 14.53
N ILE A 127 -1.04 3.69 13.53
CA ILE A 127 -1.55 5.05 13.76
C ILE A 127 -2.98 4.97 14.32
N PRO A 128 -3.31 5.71 15.40
CA PRO A 128 -4.63 5.69 16.00
C PRO A 128 -5.75 5.87 14.96
N GLY A 129 -6.70 4.94 14.94
CA GLY A 129 -7.85 4.93 14.01
C GLY A 129 -7.63 4.21 12.67
N ILE A 130 -6.38 3.96 12.25
CA ILE A 130 -6.13 3.29 10.96
C ILE A 130 -6.51 1.82 11.00
N SER A 131 -6.12 1.08 12.04
CA SER A 131 -6.43 -0.36 12.14
C SER A 131 -7.94 -0.64 12.08
N SER A 132 -8.79 0.22 12.66
CA SER A 132 -10.25 0.09 12.59
C SER A 132 -10.83 0.27 11.18
N SER A 133 -10.07 0.84 10.24
CA SER A 133 -10.47 0.98 8.83
C SER A 133 -10.15 -0.26 7.98
N VAL A 134 -9.41 -1.24 8.54
CA VAL A 134 -8.95 -2.43 7.82
C VAL A 134 -9.74 -3.65 8.28
N ASN A 135 -10.61 -4.16 7.41
CA ASN A 135 -11.28 -5.45 7.61
C ASN A 135 -10.73 -6.47 6.60
N MET A 136 -9.82 -7.34 7.06
CA MET A 136 -9.14 -8.30 6.19
C MET A 136 -10.06 -9.39 5.65
N GLU A 137 -11.07 -9.78 6.42
CA GLU A 137 -12.10 -10.72 5.96
C GLU A 137 -12.87 -10.15 4.76
N HIS A 138 -13.35 -8.91 4.87
CA HIS A 138 -14.06 -8.22 3.79
C HIS A 138 -13.17 -8.05 2.56
N ILE A 139 -11.90 -7.70 2.74
CA ILE A 139 -10.91 -7.60 1.66
C ILE A 139 -10.81 -8.94 0.93
N LYS A 140 -10.49 -10.03 1.62
CA LYS A 140 -10.30 -11.35 0.99
C LYS A 140 -11.60 -11.86 0.37
N LEU A 141 -12.73 -11.74 1.06
CA LEU A 141 -14.04 -12.13 0.55
C LEU A 141 -14.35 -11.43 -0.78
N HIS A 142 -14.13 -10.11 -0.84
CA HIS A 142 -14.38 -9.34 -2.05
C HIS A 142 -13.51 -9.83 -3.22
N TYR A 143 -12.19 -9.88 -3.07
CA TYR A 143 -11.31 -10.22 -4.18
C TYR A 143 -11.49 -11.65 -4.68
N TYR A 144 -11.56 -12.62 -3.78
CA TYR A 144 -11.60 -14.03 -4.16
C TYR A 144 -12.98 -14.47 -4.65
N ARG A 145 -14.09 -13.86 -4.22
CA ARG A 145 -15.45 -14.23 -4.67
C ARG A 145 -16.04 -13.35 -5.76
N SER A 146 -15.62 -12.09 -5.89
CA SER A 146 -16.22 -11.15 -6.86
C SER A 146 -15.56 -11.19 -8.24
N HIS A 147 -14.46 -11.94 -8.40
CA HIS A 147 -13.70 -12.06 -9.66
C HIS A 147 -13.75 -13.48 -10.25
N PRO A 148 -14.91 -13.98 -10.71
CA PRO A 148 -15.04 -15.35 -11.22
C PRO A 148 -14.20 -15.61 -12.49
N SER A 149 -13.80 -14.57 -13.22
CA SER A 149 -12.88 -14.67 -14.36
C SER A 149 -11.44 -15.02 -13.95
N ILE A 150 -11.06 -14.77 -12.70
CA ILE A 150 -9.74 -15.08 -12.13
C ILE A 150 -9.83 -16.32 -11.22
N ASN A 151 -10.86 -16.40 -10.38
CA ASN A 151 -11.08 -17.46 -9.40
C ASN A 151 -12.51 -18.03 -9.52
N PRO A 152 -12.77 -18.95 -10.47
CA PRO A 152 -14.12 -19.43 -10.77
C PRO A 152 -14.84 -20.10 -9.59
N PHE A 153 -14.10 -20.76 -8.70
CA PHE A 153 -14.67 -21.49 -7.57
C PHE A 153 -14.85 -20.62 -6.31
N GLY A 154 -14.38 -19.37 -6.32
CA GLY A 154 -14.53 -18.45 -5.19
C GLY A 154 -13.84 -18.91 -3.89
N VAL A 155 -12.90 -19.86 -3.99
CA VAL A 155 -12.15 -20.37 -2.82
C VAL A 155 -11.23 -19.27 -2.31
N ILE A 156 -11.28 -19.04 -1.01
CA ILE A 156 -10.48 -18.03 -0.32
C ILE A 156 -9.28 -18.75 0.31
N PRO A 157 -8.03 -18.41 -0.06
CA PRO A 157 -6.85 -18.93 0.59
C PRO A 157 -6.84 -18.58 2.08
N LEU A 158 -6.30 -19.48 2.90
CA LEU A 158 -6.16 -19.25 4.35
C LEU A 158 -5.35 -17.97 4.62
N GLY A 159 -4.31 -17.74 3.81
CA GLY A 159 -3.47 -16.54 3.84
C GLY A 159 -2.52 -16.49 5.03
N PRO A 160 -1.47 -15.64 4.95
CA PRO A 160 -0.40 -15.62 5.94
C PRO A 160 -0.83 -15.13 7.32
N ASP A 161 -1.97 -14.42 7.43
CA ASP A 161 -2.59 -13.97 8.68
C ASP A 161 -1.61 -13.21 9.58
N PHE A 162 -1.01 -12.16 9.00
CA PHE A 162 -0.01 -11.38 9.71
C PHE A 162 -0.63 -10.52 10.81
N ASP A 163 0.02 -10.51 11.97
CA ASP A 163 -0.22 -9.49 12.97
C ASP A 163 0.48 -8.18 12.59
N TYR A 164 -0.25 -7.29 11.91
CA TYR A 164 0.23 -5.93 11.59
C TYR A 164 0.32 -5.02 12.82
N SER A 165 -0.18 -5.44 13.98
CA SER A 165 -0.03 -4.75 15.27
C SER A 165 1.29 -5.08 15.96
N ALA A 166 2.04 -6.07 15.46
CA ALA A 166 3.36 -6.41 15.99
C ALA A 166 4.34 -5.25 15.82
N SER A 167 5.32 -5.14 16.73
CA SER A 167 6.30 -4.06 16.75
C SER A 167 6.98 -3.83 15.40
N HIS A 168 7.22 -2.57 15.03
CA HIS A 168 8.03 -2.16 13.89
C HIS A 168 9.26 -1.35 14.32
N ASP A 169 10.25 -1.23 13.43
CA ASP A 169 11.52 -0.55 13.70
C ASP A 169 11.59 0.89 13.16
N ARG A 170 10.50 1.41 12.59
CA ARG A 170 10.45 2.73 11.92
C ARG A 170 10.77 3.92 12.82
N HIS A 171 10.73 3.76 14.15
CA HIS A 171 11.17 4.78 15.09
C HIS A 171 12.65 5.15 14.96
N ARG A 172 13.49 4.30 14.35
CA ARG A 172 14.91 4.60 14.10
C ARG A 172 15.16 5.85 13.24
N PHE A 173 14.14 6.36 12.54
CA PHE A 173 14.20 7.58 11.73
C PHE A 173 13.64 8.81 12.46
N SER A 174 13.12 8.62 13.68
CA SER A 174 12.66 9.72 14.53
C SER A 174 13.88 10.27 15.28
N LEU A 175 14.44 11.38 14.81
CA LEU A 175 15.38 12.21 15.56
C LEU A 175 14.60 13.14 16.48
#